data_AF-N8XYX1-F1
#
_entry.id   AF-N8XYX1-F1
#
_cell.length_a   1.000
_cell.length_b   1.000
_cell.length_c   1.000
_cell.angle_alpha   90.00
_cell.angle_beta   90.00
_cell.angle_gamma   90.00
#
_symmetry.space_group_name_H-M   'P 1'
#
loop_
_entity.id
_entity.type
_entity.pdbx_description
1 polymer ?
#
loop_
_entity_poly.entity_id
_entity_poly.type
_entity_poly.pdbx_seq_one_letter_code
_entity_poly.pdbx_strand_id
1 'polypeptide(L)'
;MKRKITLSWKEDYPVDYFNVYRSREPFTKEVLPMPVKTTKKYYEDVVDDTGRYYYMVGAVLGGQQAFSDVLSVFVMPDLPTSSFDELRPLEPS
;
A
#
# COMPACT_ATOMS: atom_id res chain seq x y z
N MET A 1 -1.76 -1.24 -15.58
CA MET A 1 -0.59 -2.06 -15.16
C MET A 1 -0.73 -2.31 -13.67
N LYS A 2 -0.54 -3.54 -13.18
CA LYS A 2 -0.70 -3.85 -11.75
C LYS A 2 0.57 -3.51 -10.99
N ARG A 3 0.46 -2.80 -9.87
CA ARG A 3 1.58 -2.49 -8.97
C ARG A 3 1.45 -3.30 -7.68
N LYS A 4 2.56 -3.56 -7.01
CA LYS A 4 2.61 -4.36 -5.79
C LYS A 4 3.21 -3.55 -4.65
N ILE A 5 2.48 -3.47 -3.55
CA ILE A 5 2.97 -2.94 -2.27
C ILE A 5 3.20 -4.15 -1.35
N THR A 6 4.41 -4.29 -0.84
CA THR A 6 4.74 -5.32 0.14
C THR A 6 4.92 -4.67 1.50
N LEU A 7 4.07 -5.03 2.45
CA LEU A 7 4.20 -4.67 3.85
C LEU A 7 4.84 -5.82 4.61
N SER A 8 5.77 -5.52 5.48
CA SER A 8 6.32 -6.48 6.43
C SER A 8 6.45 -5.80 7.79
N TRP A 9 6.30 -6.60 8.85
CA TRP A 9 6.39 -6.13 10.22
C TRP A 9 7.10 -7.15 11.08
N LYS A 10 7.63 -6.68 12.21
CA LYS A 10 8.21 -7.52 13.24
C LYS A 10 7.25 -7.58 14.42
N GLU A 11 7.27 -8.71 15.09
CA GLU A 11 6.53 -8.89 16.34
C GLU A 11 7.41 -9.77 17.23
N ASP A 12 7.65 -9.28 18.45
CA ASP A 12 8.63 -9.84 19.39
C ASP A 12 8.00 -10.84 20.36
N TYR A 13 6.67 -10.89 20.41
CA TYR A 13 5.89 -11.83 21.22
C TYR A 13 4.94 -12.67 20.35
N PRO A 14 4.52 -13.87 20.82
CA PRO A 14 3.54 -14.66 20.09
C PRO A 14 2.17 -13.96 20.06
N VAL A 15 1.51 -14.02 18.91
CA VAL A 15 0.17 -13.47 18.68
C VAL A 15 -0.68 -14.48 17.93
N ASP A 16 -1.99 -14.40 18.05
CA ASP A 16 -2.93 -15.31 17.41
C ASP A 16 -3.00 -15.06 15.90
N TYR A 17 -3.01 -13.79 15.51
CA TYR A 17 -3.06 -13.32 14.12
C TYR A 17 -2.80 -11.82 14.03
N PHE A 18 -2.75 -11.30 12.80
CA PHE A 18 -2.71 -9.89 12.48
C PHE A 18 -3.95 -9.49 11.71
N ASN A 19 -4.44 -8.28 11.95
CA ASN A 19 -5.34 -7.58 11.05
C ASN A 19 -4.54 -6.54 10.27
N VAL A 20 -4.73 -6.52 8.96
CA VAL A 20 -4.20 -5.48 8.09
C VAL A 20 -5.34 -4.57 7.67
N TYR A 21 -5.24 -3.31 8.06
CA TYR A 21 -6.17 -2.25 7.73
C TYR A 21 -5.64 -1.46 6.54
N ARG A 22 -6.49 -1.18 5.55
CA ARG A 22 -6.13 -0.46 4.33
C ARG A 22 -7.21 0.55 3.96
N SER A 23 -6.81 1.73 3.52
CA SER A 23 -7.71 2.71 2.91
C SER A 23 -7.00 3.60 1.88
N ARG A 24 -7.78 4.23 0.99
CA ARG A 24 -7.32 5.35 0.14
C ARG A 24 -7.46 6.70 0.83
N GLU A 25 -8.21 6.74 1.92
CA GLU A 25 -8.39 7.91 2.78
C GLU A 25 -7.57 7.73 4.07
N PRO A 26 -7.07 8.82 4.68
CA PRO A 26 -6.45 8.75 6.00
C PRO A 26 -7.44 8.16 7.02
N PHE A 27 -6.92 7.37 7.97
CA PHE A 27 -7.70 6.81 9.06
C PHE A 27 -6.87 6.71 10.34
N THR A 28 -7.53 6.45 11.46
CA THR A 28 -6.90 6.28 12.78
C THR A 28 -7.37 4.99 13.45
N LYS A 29 -6.82 4.65 14.62
CA LYS A 29 -7.24 3.46 15.38
C LYS A 29 -8.68 3.54 15.91
N GLU A 30 -9.24 4.75 16.01
CA GLU A 30 -10.62 5.01 16.42
C GLU A 30 -11.63 4.78 15.29
N VAL A 31 -11.17 4.85 14.02
CA VAL A 31 -12.00 4.69 12.83
C VAL A 31 -11.28 3.78 11.84
N LEU A 32 -11.44 2.47 12.04
CA LEU A 32 -10.73 1.46 11.25
C LEU A 32 -11.58 0.99 10.04
N PRO A 33 -10.97 0.83 8.86
CA PRO A 33 -11.60 0.12 7.75
C PRO A 33 -11.76 -1.37 8.06
N MET A 34 -12.48 -2.11 7.23
CA MET A 34 -12.58 -3.57 7.39
C MET A 34 -11.20 -4.23 7.24
N PRO A 35 -10.74 -5.04 8.21
CA PRO A 35 -9.43 -5.64 8.12
C PRO A 35 -9.38 -6.87 7.22
N VAL A 36 -8.18 -7.15 6.72
CA VAL A 36 -7.80 -8.46 6.21
C VAL A 36 -7.04 -9.21 7.31
N LYS A 37 -7.57 -10.36 7.74
CA LYS A 37 -6.94 -11.22 8.74
C LYS A 37 -5.86 -12.10 8.12
N THR A 38 -4.69 -12.20 8.76
CA THR A 38 -3.58 -13.05 8.32
C THR A 38 -2.75 -13.55 9.51
N THR A 39 -2.11 -14.72 9.39
CA THR A 39 -1.10 -15.21 10.36
C THR A 39 0.33 -14.95 9.90
N LYS A 40 0.50 -14.42 8.68
CA LYS A 40 1.81 -14.09 8.10
C LYS A 40 2.32 -12.76 8.67
N LYS A 41 3.64 -12.60 8.76
CA LYS A 41 4.31 -11.31 9.10
C LYS A 41 4.52 -10.39 7.89
N TYR A 42 3.76 -10.61 6.83
CA TYR A 42 3.76 -9.80 5.63
C TYR A 42 2.39 -9.79 4.97
N TYR A 43 2.12 -8.74 4.20
CA TYR A 43 0.93 -8.57 3.37
C TYR A 43 1.33 -8.00 2.01
N GLU A 44 0.74 -8.56 0.95
CA GLU A 44 0.96 -8.11 -0.41
C GLU A 44 -0.33 -7.49 -0.93
N ASP A 45 -0.27 -6.23 -1.30
CA ASP A 45 -1.38 -5.52 -1.90
C ASP A 45 -1.10 -5.30 -3.38
N VAL A 46 -2.01 -5.78 -4.21
CA VAL A 46 -1.97 -5.53 -5.66
C VAL A 46 -2.92 -4.39 -5.95
N VAL A 47 -2.37 -3.30 -6.48
CA VAL A 47 -3.10 -2.05 -6.72
C VAL A 47 -3.04 -1.69 -8.20
N ASP A 48 -4.19 -1.32 -8.75
CA ASP A 48 -4.32 -0.96 -10.16
C ASP A 48 -4.27 0.57 -10.35
N ASP A 49 -4.50 1.32 -9.26
CA ASP A 49 -4.53 2.78 -9.26
C ASP A 49 -3.26 3.38 -8.68
N THR A 50 -3.06 4.65 -9.01
CA THR A 50 -2.00 5.50 -8.51
C THR A 50 -2.54 6.35 -7.36
N GLY A 51 -1.63 6.95 -6.61
CA GLY A 51 -1.96 7.82 -5.49
C GLY A 51 -1.63 7.20 -4.14
N ARG A 52 -2.23 7.75 -3.10
CA ARG A 52 -1.86 7.45 -1.72
C ARG A 52 -2.70 6.31 -1.16
N TYR A 53 -2.03 5.40 -0.46
CA TYR A 53 -2.61 4.33 0.31
C TYR A 53 -2.15 4.43 1.76
N TYR A 54 -3.03 4.10 2.68
CA TYR A 54 -2.79 4.10 4.11
C TYR A 54 -2.92 2.68 4.64
N TYR A 55 -1.99 2.28 5.49
CA TYR A 55 -1.96 0.95 6.09
C TYR A 55 -1.70 1.03 7.58
N MET A 56 -2.33 0.13 8.33
CA MET A 56 -2.05 -0.10 9.74
C MET A 56 -2.12 -1.60 9.98
N VAL A 57 -1.20 -2.12 10.79
CA VAL A 57 -1.23 -3.52 11.22
C VAL A 57 -1.60 -3.54 12.69
N GLY A 58 -2.56 -4.39 13.05
CA GLY A 58 -2.87 -4.67 14.44
C GLY A 58 -2.56 -6.12 14.77
N ALA A 59 -1.63 -6.35 15.69
CA ALA A 59 -1.30 -7.67 16.22
C ALA A 59 -2.31 -8.08 17.29
N VAL A 60 -2.92 -9.26 17.16
CA VAL A 60 -4.03 -9.71 18.00
C VAL A 60 -3.62 -10.87 18.90
N LEU A 61 -3.82 -10.71 20.20
CA LEU A 61 -3.61 -11.75 21.20
C LEU A 61 -4.76 -11.73 22.21
N GLY A 62 -5.48 -12.84 22.34
CA GLY A 62 -6.57 -12.95 23.32
C GLY A 62 -7.71 -11.95 23.09
N GLY A 63 -7.93 -11.54 21.84
CA GLY A 63 -8.94 -10.54 21.46
C GLY A 63 -8.52 -9.08 21.68
N GLN A 64 -7.34 -8.82 22.26
CA GLN A 64 -6.76 -7.49 22.35
C GLN A 64 -5.85 -7.22 21.15
N GLN A 65 -5.73 -5.94 20.77
CA GLN A 65 -4.95 -5.53 19.60
C GLN A 65 -3.94 -4.44 19.93
N ALA A 66 -2.67 -4.67 19.57
CA ALA A 66 -1.63 -3.67 19.55
C ALA A 66 -1.44 -3.17 18.12
N PHE A 67 -1.50 -1.85 17.90
CA PHE A 67 -1.44 -1.25 16.57
C PHE A 67 -0.04 -0.70 16.26
N SER A 68 0.37 -0.83 15.00
CA SER A 68 1.45 -0.03 14.43
C SER A 68 1.02 1.43 14.25
N ASP A 69 1.98 2.30 13.94
CA ASP A 69 1.67 3.58 13.32
C ASP A 69 0.99 3.40 11.96
N VAL A 70 0.31 4.45 11.49
CA VAL A 70 -0.24 4.50 10.14
C VAL A 70 0.89 4.74 9.15
N LEU A 71 1.14 3.77 8.27
CA LEU A 71 2.05 3.92 7.14
C LEU A 71 1.31 4.51 5.95
N SER A 72 1.88 5.53 5.32
CA SER A 72 1.39 6.09 4.06
C SER A 72 2.35 5.77 2.92
N VAL A 73 1.83 5.17 1.85
CA VAL A 73 2.59 4.81 0.64
C VAL A 73 2.00 5.57 -0.54
N PHE A 74 2.85 6.28 -1.30
CA PHE A 74 2.44 6.95 -2.53
C PHE A 74 2.89 6.14 -3.75
N VAL A 75 1.91 5.74 -4.56
CA VAL A 75 2.11 4.98 -5.78
C VAL A 75 2.13 5.95 -6.96
N MET A 76 3.29 6.11 -7.58
CA MET A 76 3.44 7.03 -8.72
C MET A 76 2.71 6.51 -9.97
N PRO A 77 2.13 7.41 -10.78
CA PRO A 77 1.70 7.07 -12.13
C PRO A 77 2.87 6.65 -13.00
N ASP A 78 2.58 5.82 -14.00
CA ASP A 78 3.54 5.53 -15.05
C ASP A 78 3.83 6.86 -15.76
N LEU A 79 5.12 7.15 -15.98
CA LEU A 79 5.50 8.31 -16.77
C LEU A 79 4.87 8.15 -18.16
N PRO A 80 4.20 9.18 -18.71
CA PRO A 80 3.76 9.13 -20.09
C PRO A 80 5.01 8.92 -20.95
N THR A 81 5.05 7.80 -21.68
CA THR A 81 6.10 7.59 -22.69
C THR A 81 5.80 8.53 -23.84
N SER A 82 6.32 9.75 -23.78
CA SER A 82 6.37 10.62 -24.95
C SER A 82 7.53 10.14 -25.82
N SER A 83 7.23 9.56 -26.98
CA SER A 83 8.23 9.37 -28.03
C SER A 83 8.62 10.76 -28.57
N PHE A 84 9.90 11.11 -28.51
CA PHE A 84 10.47 12.28 -29.18
C PHE A 84 10.61 12.07 -30.71
N ASP A 85 9.80 11.22 -31.32
CA ASP A 85 9.88 10.88 -32.74
C ASP A 85 8.83 11.66 -33.54
N GLU A 86 9.04 12.96 -33.70
CA GLU A 86 8.75 13.64 -34.97
C GLU A 86 9.51 14.97 -35.04
N LEU A 87 10.85 14.91 -34.99
CA LEU A 87 11.63 15.95 -35.67
C LEU A 87 11.41 15.73 -37.16
N ARG A 88 10.41 16.41 -37.74
CA ARG A 88 10.30 16.53 -39.20
C ARG A 88 11.57 17.22 -39.70
N PRO A 89 12.31 16.64 -40.66
CA PRO A 89 13.37 17.37 -41.34
C PRO A 89 12.78 18.63 -41.98
N LEU A 90 13.47 19.77 -41.87
CA LEU A 90 13.13 20.94 -42.67
C LEU A 90 13.34 20.56 -44.14
N GLU A 91 12.27 20.51 -44.94
CA GLU A 91 12.43 20.36 -46.38
C GLU A 91 13.15 21.60 -46.93
N PRO A 92 14.24 21.43 -47.69
CA PRO A 92 14.91 22.57 -48.31
C PRO A 92 14.02 23.16 -49.41
N SER A 93 13.94 24.49 -49.41
CA SER A 93 13.25 25.32 -50.41
C SER A 93 13.95 25.33 -51.77
#